data_AF-A0A349WG16-F1
#
_entry.id   AF-A0A349WG16-F1
#
_cell.length_a   1.000
_cell.length_b   1.000
_cell.length_c   1.000
_cell.angle_alpha   90.00
_cell.angle_beta   90.00
_cell.angle_gamma   90.00
#
_symmetry.space_group_name_H-M   'P 1'
#
loop_
_entity.id
_entity.type
_entity.pdbx_description
1 polymer ?
#
loop_
_entity_poly.entity_id
_entity_poly.type
_entity_poly.pdbx_seq_one_letter_code
_entity_poly.pdbx_strand_id
1 'polypeptide(L)'
;MILFPYKDDNPTRSFSIVNWCFIAGNLWVFFVYQFPLEQKEQMAYFSNFGFIPFTFIKQLTPFSIEGAVWEWTTIFTSMFSHGGILHLLGNMHFLYLFGDNVEDAMGKVR
;
A
#
# COMPACT_ATOMS: atom_id res chain seq x y z
N MET A 1 13.29 -14.67 -21.45
CA MET A 1 13.27 -15.42 -20.18
C MET A 1 12.99 -14.39 -19.09
N ILE A 2 11.85 -14.47 -18.39
CA ILE A 2 11.59 -13.60 -17.25
C ILE A 2 12.27 -14.26 -16.05
N LEU A 3 13.27 -13.61 -15.48
CA LEU A 3 13.88 -14.04 -14.22
C LEU A 3 12.94 -13.59 -13.10
N PHE A 4 12.30 -14.55 -12.42
CA PHE A 4 11.44 -14.28 -11.26
C PHE A 4 12.16 -14.84 -10.03
N PRO A 5 12.76 -13.98 -9.17
CA PRO A 5 13.34 -14.43 -7.92
C PRO A 5 12.26 -15.10 -7.08
N TYR A 6 12.55 -16.21 -6.41
CA TYR A 6 11.53 -16.91 -5.60
C TYR A 6 11.86 -16.91 -4.10
N LYS A 7 13.09 -16.54 -3.74
CA LYS A 7 13.62 -16.48 -2.39
C LYS A 7 14.93 -15.67 -2.36
N ASP A 8 15.24 -15.06 -1.22
CA ASP A 8 16.53 -14.46 -0.89
C ASP A 8 17.43 -15.39 -0.04
N ASP A 9 18.73 -15.06 0.03
CA ASP A 9 19.73 -15.83 0.81
C ASP A 9 19.88 -15.35 2.27
N ASN A 10 19.22 -14.26 2.66
CA ASN A 10 19.38 -13.66 3.97
C ASN A 10 18.49 -14.36 5.00
N PRO A 11 19.06 -15.03 6.01
CA PRO A 11 18.26 -15.82 6.93
C PRO A 11 17.37 -14.92 7.80
N THR A 12 16.06 -15.16 7.73
CA THR A 12 15.07 -14.56 8.63
C THR A 12 15.26 -15.11 10.05
N ARG A 13 15.47 -14.21 11.01
CA ARG A 13 15.72 -14.54 12.42
C ARG A 13 14.44 -14.62 13.23
N SER A 14 13.38 -13.98 12.79
CA SER A 14 12.12 -13.93 13.51
C SER A 14 10.92 -13.87 12.58
N PHE A 15 9.74 -14.32 13.04
CA PHE A 15 8.54 -14.21 12.22
C PHE A 15 8.11 -12.73 12.07
N SER A 16 8.02 -12.27 10.82
CA SER A 16 7.83 -10.86 10.45
C SER A 16 6.35 -10.49 10.40
N ILE A 17 5.78 -10.19 11.57
CA ILE A 17 4.35 -9.95 11.75
C ILE A 17 3.93 -8.69 10.99
N VAL A 18 4.74 -7.62 11.02
CA VAL A 18 4.39 -6.35 10.38
C VAL A 18 4.34 -6.51 8.86
N ASN A 19 5.30 -7.23 8.28
CA ASN A 19 5.30 -7.53 6.84
C ASN A 19 4.05 -8.33 6.44
N TRP A 20 3.70 -9.38 7.20
CA TRP A 20 2.49 -10.16 6.93
C TRP A 20 1.21 -9.33 7.11
N CYS A 21 1.18 -8.40 8.06
CA CYS A 21 0.07 -7.45 8.20
C CYS A 21 -0.04 -6.53 6.98
N PHE A 22 1.06 -6.04 6.42
CA PHE A 22 1.02 -5.26 5.17
C PHE A 22 0.53 -6.11 4.00
N ILE A 23 1.03 -7.34 3.83
CA ILE A 23 0.55 -8.24 2.78
C ILE A 23 -0.96 -8.47 2.93
N ALA A 24 -1.42 -8.86 4.12
CA ALA A 24 -2.84 -9.10 4.39
C ALA A 24 -3.70 -7.85 4.14
N GLY A 25 -3.24 -6.67 4.60
CA GLY A 25 -3.93 -5.40 4.39
C GLY A 25 -4.07 -5.05 2.91
N ASN A 26 -3.00 -5.21 2.13
CA ASN A 26 -3.02 -4.96 0.68
C ASN A 26 -3.98 -5.90 -0.05
N LEU A 27 -3.94 -7.20 0.27
CA LEU A 27 -4.86 -8.19 -0.30
C LEU A 27 -6.31 -7.88 0.07
N TRP A 28 -6.56 -7.51 1.34
CA TRP A 28 -7.90 -7.19 1.81
C TRP A 28 -8.46 -5.93 1.12
N VAL A 29 -7.72 -4.83 1.10
CA VAL A 29 -8.14 -3.59 0.42
C VAL A 29 -8.41 -3.88 -1.06
N PHE A 30 -7.52 -4.59 -1.74
CA PHE A 30 -7.70 -4.86 -3.16
C PHE A 30 -8.92 -5.75 -3.43
N PHE A 31 -9.02 -6.93 -2.81
CA PHE A 31 -10.07 -7.88 -3.14
C PHE A 31 -11.45 -7.49 -2.59
N VAL A 32 -11.51 -6.80 -1.45
CA VAL A 32 -12.78 -6.40 -0.85
C VAL A 32 -13.27 -5.06 -1.40
N TYR A 33 -12.38 -4.09 -1.62
CA TYR A 33 -12.79 -2.73 -2.02
C TYR A 33 -12.51 -2.38 -3.47
N GLN A 34 -11.40 -2.83 -4.09
CA GLN A 34 -11.03 -2.35 -5.43
C GLN A 34 -11.48 -3.28 -6.55
N PHE A 35 -11.33 -4.58 -6.36
CA PHE A 35 -11.59 -5.61 -7.36
C PHE A 35 -13.07 -5.70 -7.79
N PRO A 36 -14.06 -5.52 -6.90
CA PRO A 36 -15.47 -5.54 -7.29
C PRO A 36 -15.93 -4.30 -8.05
N LEU A 37 -15.16 -3.21 -8.04
CA LEU A 37 -15.57 -1.92 -8.60
C LEU A 37 -15.53 -1.91 -10.12
N GLU A 38 -16.55 -1.30 -10.72
CA GLU A 38 -16.55 -0.97 -12.13
C GLU A 38 -15.58 0.18 -12.45
N GLN A 39 -15.24 0.38 -13.72
CA GLN A 39 -14.23 1.37 -14.13
C GLN A 39 -14.52 2.80 -13.62
N LYS A 40 -15.79 3.22 -13.62
CA LYS A 40 -16.19 4.53 -13.09
C LYS A 40 -15.98 4.64 -11.58
N GLU A 41 -16.28 3.57 -10.85
CA GLU A 41 -16.13 3.50 -9.40
C GLU A 41 -14.66 3.40 -9.00
N GLN A 42 -13.82 2.71 -9.79
CA GLN A 42 -12.36 2.71 -9.60
C GLN A 42 -11.78 4.12 -9.73
N MET A 43 -12.20 4.90 -10.72
CA MET A 43 -11.76 6.29 -10.85
C MET A 43 -12.18 7.13 -9.63
N ALA A 44 -13.40 6.92 -9.13
CA ALA A 44 -13.86 7.56 -7.91
C ALA A 44 -13.04 7.12 -6.68
N TYR A 45 -12.74 5.82 -6.56
CA TYR A 45 -11.88 5.28 -5.50
C TYR A 45 -10.52 5.99 -5.48
N PHE A 46 -9.80 6.03 -6.61
CA PHE A 46 -8.49 6.68 -6.67
C PHE A 46 -8.55 8.19 -6.44
N SER A 47 -9.66 8.84 -6.80
CA SER A 47 -9.86 10.27 -6.55
C SER A 47 -10.10 10.59 -5.07
N ASN A 48 -10.58 9.62 -4.28
CA ASN A 48 -10.86 9.79 -2.85
C ASN A 48 -9.76 9.24 -1.95
N PHE A 49 -9.19 8.08 -2.28
CA PHE A 49 -8.23 7.35 -1.45
C PHE A 49 -6.79 7.38 -1.98
N GLY A 50 -6.59 7.88 -3.21
CA GLY A 50 -5.26 8.10 -3.77
C GLY A 50 -4.67 9.42 -3.27
N PHE A 51 -3.36 9.44 -3.07
CA PHE A 51 -2.64 10.67 -2.76
C PHE A 51 -2.49 11.51 -4.03
N ILE A 52 -3.11 12.68 -4.03
CA ILE A 52 -3.04 13.63 -5.15
C ILE A 52 -2.32 14.90 -4.66
N PRO A 53 -1.08 15.17 -5.11
CA PRO A 53 -0.30 16.32 -4.62
C PRO A 53 -1.03 17.66 -4.75
N PHE A 54 -1.84 17.82 -5.80
CA PHE A 54 -2.62 19.04 -6.01
C PHE A 54 -3.68 19.26 -4.92
N THR A 55 -4.44 18.23 -4.53
CA THR A 55 -5.46 18.34 -3.47
C THR A 55 -4.80 18.55 -2.10
N PHE A 56 -3.70 17.83 -1.86
CA PHE A 56 -2.92 17.96 -0.64
C PHE A 56 -2.36 19.38 -0.47
N ILE A 57 -1.88 20.05 -1.52
CA ILE A 57 -1.40 21.44 -1.38
C ILE A 57 -2.58 22.41 -1.25
N LYS A 58 -3.65 22.19 -2.04
CA LYS A 58 -4.83 23.05 -2.07
C LYS A 58 -5.60 23.06 -0.74
N GLN A 59 -5.47 22.01 0.08
CA GLN A 59 -6.07 21.94 1.42
C GLN A 59 -5.72 23.13 2.33
N LEU A 60 -4.62 23.84 2.03
CA LEU A 60 -4.14 24.97 2.81
C LEU A 60 -4.95 26.26 2.56
N THR A 61 -5.67 26.36 1.43
CA THR A 61 -6.39 27.58 1.03
C THR A 61 -7.67 27.29 0.19
N PRO A 62 -8.89 27.46 0.76
CA PRO A 62 -9.18 27.77 2.16
C PRO A 62 -8.87 26.56 3.05
N PHE A 63 -8.31 26.83 4.23
CA PHE A 63 -8.03 25.76 5.21
C PHE A 63 -9.31 25.27 5.89
N SER A 64 -9.43 23.95 6.02
CA SER A 64 -10.43 23.28 6.87
C SER A 64 -9.80 22.07 7.56
N ILE A 65 -10.22 21.81 8.81
CA ILE A 65 -9.71 20.66 9.58
C ILE A 65 -10.12 19.34 8.92
N GLU A 66 -11.37 19.23 8.48
CA GLU A 66 -11.90 18.02 7.83
C GLU A 66 -11.13 17.70 6.54
N GLY A 67 -10.97 18.69 5.65
CA GLY A 67 -10.19 18.53 4.44
C GLY A 67 -8.74 18.15 4.76
N ALA A 68 -8.14 18.77 5.78
CA ALA A 68 -6.79 18.41 6.17
C ALA A 68 -6.67 16.96 6.65
N VAL A 69 -7.52 16.55 7.59
CA VAL A 69 -7.54 15.16 8.09
C VAL A 69 -7.70 14.17 6.94
N TRP A 70 -8.57 14.46 5.98
CA TRP A 70 -8.77 13.60 4.81
C TRP A 70 -7.52 13.52 3.93
N GLU A 71 -6.94 14.65 3.54
CA GLU A 71 -5.75 14.69 2.67
C GLU A 71 -4.51 14.06 3.34
N TRP A 72 -4.38 14.14 4.66
CA TRP A 72 -3.35 13.38 5.39
C TRP A 72 -3.64 11.87 5.41
N THR A 73 -4.92 11.49 5.46
CA THR A 73 -5.34 10.09 5.39
C THR A 73 -5.02 9.48 4.02
N THR A 74 -5.15 10.25 2.93
CA THR A 74 -4.86 9.75 1.57
C THR A 74 -3.41 9.32 1.38
N ILE A 75 -2.47 9.90 2.12
CA ILE A 75 -1.06 9.43 2.15
C ILE A 75 -1.03 7.95 2.54
N PHE A 76 -1.73 7.56 3.60
CA PHE A 76 -1.74 6.19 4.10
C PHE A 76 -2.62 5.26 3.25
N THR A 77 -3.82 5.68 2.85
CA THR A 77 -4.70 4.84 2.04
C THR A 77 -4.13 4.58 0.65
N SER A 78 -3.33 5.51 0.11
CA SER A 78 -2.64 5.31 -1.16
C SER A 78 -1.59 4.20 -1.11
N MET A 79 -0.95 3.96 0.05
CA MET A 79 0.02 2.87 0.22
C MET A 79 -0.59 1.48 0.03
N PHE A 80 -1.91 1.35 0.20
CA PHE A 80 -2.65 0.09 0.03
C PHE A 80 -3.41 -0.02 -1.29
N SER A 81 -3.39 1.04 -2.11
CA SER A 81 -4.21 1.15 -3.31
C SER A 81 -3.47 0.66 -4.55
N HIS A 82 -4.04 -0.32 -5.26
CA HIS A 82 -3.41 -0.92 -6.44
C HIS A 82 -4.23 -0.72 -7.71
N GLY A 83 -3.59 -0.25 -8.78
CA GLY A 83 -4.19 -0.06 -10.12
C GLY A 83 -4.53 -1.33 -10.91
N GLY A 84 -4.41 -2.52 -10.33
CA GLY A 84 -4.75 -3.78 -10.98
C GLY A 84 -3.98 -4.98 -10.44
N ILE A 85 -4.34 -6.18 -10.91
CA ILE A 85 -3.78 -7.46 -10.41
C ILE A 85 -2.26 -7.52 -10.59
N LEU A 86 -1.73 -7.14 -11.76
CA LEU A 86 -0.27 -7.18 -11.99
C LEU A 86 0.49 -6.25 -11.05
N HIS A 87 -0.06 -5.07 -10.76
CA HIS A 87 0.54 -4.13 -9.83
C HIS A 87 0.52 -4.69 -8.40
N LEU A 88 -0.60 -5.29 -7.97
CA LEU A 88 -0.70 -5.97 -6.67
C LEU A 88 0.31 -7.12 -6.55
N LEU A 89 0.33 -8.03 -7.52
CA LEU A 89 1.23 -9.19 -7.50
C LEU A 89 2.70 -8.76 -7.47
N GLY A 90 3.06 -7.72 -8.22
CA GLY A 90 4.41 -7.13 -8.15
C GLY A 90 4.76 -6.68 -6.74
N ASN A 91 3.90 -5.88 -6.10
CA ASN A 91 4.16 -5.39 -4.74
C ASN A 91 4.18 -6.52 -3.70
N MET A 92 3.25 -7.47 -3.78
CA MET A 92 3.22 -8.60 -2.84
C MET A 92 4.45 -9.48 -2.99
N HIS A 93 4.96 -9.61 -4.22
CA HIS A 93 6.20 -10.30 -4.48
C HIS A 93 7.41 -9.61 -3.82
N PHE A 94 7.51 -8.28 -3.92
CA PHE A 94 8.55 -7.52 -3.22
C PHE A 94 8.42 -7.61 -1.69
N LEU A 95 7.22 -7.47 -1.13
CA LEU A 95 7.01 -7.61 0.31
C LEU A 95 7.34 -9.02 0.81
N TYR A 96 6.98 -10.05 0.04
CA TYR A 96 7.29 -11.43 0.37
C TYR A 96 8.79 -11.73 0.35
N LEU A 97 9.52 -11.19 -0.64
CA LEU A 97 10.95 -11.46 -0.81
C LEU A 97 11.86 -10.65 0.12
N PHE A 98 11.44 -9.45 0.52
CA PHE A 98 12.35 -8.51 1.21
C PHE A 98 11.78 -7.94 2.50
N GLY A 99 10.46 -7.99 2.69
CA GLY A 99 9.82 -7.32 3.83
C GLY A 99 10.18 -7.95 5.17
N ASP A 100 10.44 -9.26 5.20
CA ASP A 100 10.88 -9.97 6.39
C ASP A 100 12.29 -9.57 6.82
N ASN A 101 13.22 -9.45 5.86
CA ASN A 101 14.58 -8.97 6.07
C ASN A 101 14.59 -7.53 6.58
N VAL A 102 13.73 -6.67 6.03
CA VAL A 102 13.60 -5.27 6.46
C VAL A 102 13.09 -5.20 7.90
N GLU A 103 12.05 -5.96 8.24
CA GLU A 103 11.52 -6.01 9.62
C GLU A 103 12.57 -6.51 10.62
N ASP A 104 13.29 -7.58 10.26
CA ASP A 104 14.37 -8.12 11.09
C ASP A 104 15.53 -7.11 11.27
N ALA A 105 15.86 -6.33 10.25
CA ALA A 105 16.91 -5.32 10.31
C ALA A 105 16.49 -4.06 11.10
N MET A 106 15.22 -3.68 11.04
CA MET A 106 14.68 -2.53 11.77
C MET A 106 14.45 -2.83 13.26
N GLY A 107 14.30 -4.11 13.62
CA GLY A 107 13.87 -4.54 14.95
C GLY A 107 12.36 -4.38 15.13
N LYS A 108 11.74 -5.29 15.90
CA LYS A 108 10.27 -5.42 16.00
C LYS A 108 9.54 -4.19 16.53
N VAL A 109 10.22 -3.31 17.25
CA VAL A 109 9.65 -2.09 17.86
C VAL A 109 10.60 -0.89 17.69
N ARG A 110 11.79 -1.10 17.11
CA ARG A 110 13.05 -0.51 17.59
C ARG A 110 13.50 -1.09 18.93
#